data_AF-A0A2D7FGW6-F1
#
_entry.id   AF-A0A2D7FGW6-F1
#
_cell.length_a   1.000
_cell.length_b   1.000
_cell.length_c   1.000
_cell.angle_alpha   90.00
_cell.angle_beta   90.00
_cell.angle_gamma   90.00
#
_symmetry.space_group_name_H-M   'P 1'
#
loop_
_entity.id
_entity.type
_entity.pdbx_description
1 polymer ?
#
loop_
_entity_poly.entity_id
_entity_poly.type
_entity_poly.pdbx_seq_one_letter_code
_entity_poly.pdbx_strand_id
1 'polypeptide(L)'
;MHARQLVTIVLAAVFLCGQAAASEQQNNTVDLELILAVDVSRSMNTRRLKLQRQGYVAAFRDRRVADAIQSGPQGRIAVTYVEWSGADHQHVVLPWRVISSHKQALAFAKDLEEQTTKRTRRTSISAMLHKASKMFNSSGYDALRRVIDVSGDGPNNSGALVEQARDELLEQGVVINGLPIMSDPADMPGYYDLANLDMYYRDCVIGGPGSFYIPVTGMKNFAKAIRMKLILEIADLTPPRQQKLLHRANYVPPSTGNHRANCLTGQYAVRPTKPSVR
;
A
#
# COMPACT_ATOMS: atom_id res chain seq x y z
N MET A 1 50.01 -10.40 55.79
CA MET A 1 49.37 -11.38 54.89
C MET A 1 47.94 -11.01 54.46
N HIS A 2 47.51 -9.73 54.55
CA HIS A 2 46.11 -9.34 54.27
C HIS A 2 45.90 -8.58 52.95
N ALA A 3 46.96 -8.14 52.27
CA ALA A 3 46.85 -7.38 51.01
C ALA A 3 46.56 -8.26 49.77
N ARG A 4 46.83 -9.58 49.85
CA ARG A 4 46.63 -10.52 48.72
C ARG A 4 45.20 -11.07 48.61
N GLN A 5 44.38 -10.97 49.66
CA GLN A 5 42.99 -11.45 49.63
C GLN A 5 42.00 -10.40 49.11
N LEU A 6 42.33 -9.10 49.23
CA LEU A 6 41.48 -8.00 48.76
C LEU A 6 41.48 -7.85 47.23
N VAL A 7 42.60 -8.14 46.57
CA VAL A 7 42.73 -8.04 45.10
C VAL A 7 41.89 -9.11 44.39
N THR A 8 41.77 -10.30 44.97
CA THR A 8 41.02 -11.42 44.37
C THR A 8 39.50 -11.22 44.47
N ILE A 9 39.01 -10.52 45.49
CA ILE A 9 37.57 -10.26 45.67
C ILE A 9 37.08 -9.17 44.70
N VAL A 10 37.91 -8.17 44.38
CA VAL A 10 37.56 -7.11 43.43
C VAL A 10 37.53 -7.64 41.98
N LEU A 11 38.39 -8.59 41.63
CA LEU A 11 38.39 -9.22 40.29
C LEU A 11 37.22 -10.18 40.06
N ALA A 12 36.66 -10.79 41.11
CA ALA A 12 35.47 -11.63 41.01
C ALA A 12 34.16 -10.82 40.89
N ALA A 13 34.11 -9.60 41.44
CA ALA A 13 32.95 -8.73 41.36
C ALA A 13 32.78 -8.05 39.99
N VAL A 14 33.87 -7.83 39.25
CA VAL A 14 33.84 -7.23 37.90
C VAL A 14 33.41 -8.26 36.83
N PHE A 15 33.62 -9.55 37.06
CA PHE A 15 33.24 -10.60 36.11
C PHE A 15 31.75 -10.99 36.16
N LEU A 16 31.02 -10.63 37.22
CA LEU A 16 29.60 -10.98 37.38
C LEU A 16 28.61 -9.90 36.90
N CYS A 17 29.05 -8.68 36.60
CA CYS A 17 28.18 -7.63 36.06
C CYS A 17 28.16 -7.54 34.52
N GLY A 18 28.94 -8.38 33.83
CA GLY A 18 29.09 -8.34 32.36
C GLY A 18 28.09 -9.19 31.56
N GLN A 19 27.21 -9.96 32.21
CA GLN A 19 26.31 -10.88 31.52
C GLN A 19 24.87 -10.70 31.99
N ALA A 20 24.15 -9.77 31.34
CA ALA A 20 22.70 -9.85 31.04
C ALA A 20 22.15 -8.48 30.60
N ALA A 21 22.83 -7.81 29.68
CA ALA A 21 22.09 -7.03 28.68
C ALA A 21 21.96 -7.93 27.45
N ALA A 22 21.26 -9.06 27.60
CA ALA A 22 20.60 -9.64 26.45
C ALA A 22 19.66 -8.53 25.98
N SER A 23 20.02 -7.85 24.89
CA SER A 23 19.09 -6.97 24.20
C SER A 23 17.85 -7.82 24.00
N GLU A 24 16.77 -7.50 24.70
CA GLU A 24 15.46 -8.05 24.41
C GLU A 24 15.27 -7.75 22.93
N GLN A 25 15.48 -8.76 22.08
CA GLN A 25 15.47 -8.59 20.65
C GLN A 25 14.03 -8.23 20.35
N GLN A 26 13.79 -6.93 20.23
CA GLN A 26 12.47 -6.37 20.07
C GLN A 26 11.90 -7.09 18.86
N ASN A 27 10.93 -7.98 19.12
CA ASN A 27 10.44 -8.86 18.07
C ASN A 27 9.73 -7.94 17.08
N ASN A 28 10.41 -7.60 16.00
CA ASN A 28 9.90 -6.73 14.94
C ASN A 28 9.24 -7.56 13.82
N THR A 29 9.00 -8.86 14.07
CA THR A 29 8.39 -9.76 13.09
C THR A 29 6.90 -9.47 12.95
N VAL A 30 6.42 -9.21 11.75
CA VAL A 30 5.00 -8.98 11.46
C VAL A 30 4.53 -9.92 10.35
N ASP A 31 3.22 -10.19 10.28
CA ASP A 31 2.67 -11.04 9.22
C ASP A 31 2.72 -10.34 7.84
N LEU A 32 2.68 -9.00 7.86
CA LEU A 32 2.57 -8.17 6.68
C LEU A 32 3.13 -6.77 6.93
N GLU A 33 3.95 -6.28 6.01
CA GLU A 33 4.17 -4.86 5.79
C GLU A 33 3.27 -4.36 4.66
N LEU A 34 2.36 -3.44 4.97
CA LEU A 34 1.38 -2.91 4.04
C LEU A 34 1.57 -1.40 3.82
N ILE A 35 1.89 -1.02 2.59
CA ILE A 35 1.88 0.37 2.14
C ILE A 35 0.54 0.66 1.47
N LEU A 36 -0.27 1.53 2.08
CA LEU A 36 -1.46 2.10 1.45
C LEU A 36 -1.05 3.32 0.63
N ALA A 37 -0.90 3.13 -0.69
CA ALA A 37 -0.45 4.14 -1.63
C ALA A 37 -1.65 4.80 -2.31
N VAL A 38 -2.01 6.00 -1.87
CA VAL A 38 -3.25 6.68 -2.23
C VAL A 38 -3.04 7.90 -3.13
N ASP A 39 -3.63 7.89 -4.33
CA ASP A 39 -3.55 8.99 -5.28
C ASP A 39 -4.29 10.25 -4.78
N VAL A 40 -3.58 11.38 -4.86
CA VAL A 40 -4.06 12.74 -4.59
C VAL A 40 -3.85 13.70 -5.75
N SER A 41 -3.65 13.15 -6.95
CA SER A 41 -3.46 13.88 -8.19
C SER A 41 -4.65 14.78 -8.53
N ARG A 42 -4.45 15.69 -9.48
CA ARG A 42 -5.46 16.70 -9.82
C ARG A 42 -6.70 16.06 -10.46
N SER A 43 -6.64 14.88 -11.05
CA SER A 43 -7.84 14.16 -11.54
C SER A 43 -8.76 13.77 -10.39
N MET A 44 -8.20 13.43 -9.23
CA MET A 44 -8.96 13.13 -8.02
C MET A 44 -9.66 14.36 -7.45
N ASN A 45 -10.94 14.55 -7.78
CA ASN A 45 -11.72 15.65 -7.26
C ASN A 45 -11.90 15.56 -5.72
N THR A 46 -12.20 16.70 -5.07
CA THR A 46 -12.29 16.79 -3.60
C THR A 46 -13.29 15.80 -3.00
N ARG A 47 -14.37 15.50 -3.71
CA ARG A 47 -15.39 14.54 -3.26
C ARG A 47 -14.85 13.10 -3.29
N ARG A 48 -14.16 12.70 -4.37
CA ARG A 48 -13.50 11.38 -4.48
C ARG A 48 -12.43 11.21 -3.41
N LEU A 49 -11.59 12.23 -3.17
CA LEU A 49 -10.56 12.20 -2.13
C LEU A 49 -11.15 12.01 -0.73
N LYS A 50 -12.20 12.78 -0.42
CA LYS A 50 -12.90 12.66 0.86
C LYS A 50 -13.47 11.25 1.05
N LEU A 51 -14.15 10.70 0.05
CA LEU A 51 -14.73 9.36 0.14
C LEU A 51 -13.67 8.26 0.22
N GLN A 52 -12.56 8.41 -0.51
CA GLN A 52 -11.44 7.50 -0.42
C GLN A 52 -10.85 7.49 1.00
N ARG A 53 -10.53 8.67 1.54
CA ARG A 53 -10.04 8.83 2.92
C ARG A 53 -11.01 8.21 3.93
N GLN A 54 -12.30 8.56 3.84
CA GLN A 54 -13.35 8.03 4.69
C GLN A 54 -13.49 6.51 4.55
N GLY A 55 -13.27 5.95 3.36
CA GLY A 55 -13.29 4.52 3.12
C GLY A 55 -12.19 3.78 3.89
N TYR A 56 -10.95 4.31 3.89
CA TYR A 56 -9.86 3.76 4.69
C TYR A 56 -10.14 3.89 6.19
N VAL A 57 -10.57 5.08 6.64
CA VAL A 57 -10.95 5.30 8.06
C VAL A 57 -12.03 4.31 8.49
N ALA A 58 -13.10 4.16 7.70
CA ALA A 58 -14.20 3.24 7.98
C ALA A 58 -13.74 1.78 7.97
N ALA A 59 -12.82 1.41 7.08
CA ALA A 59 -12.29 0.05 7.02
C ALA A 59 -11.48 -0.30 8.27
N PHE A 60 -10.56 0.57 8.73
CA PHE A 60 -9.81 0.33 9.97
C PHE A 60 -10.68 0.39 11.24
N ARG A 61 -11.84 1.06 11.17
CA ARG A 61 -12.86 1.00 12.23
C ARG A 61 -13.70 -0.28 12.22
N ASP A 62 -13.68 -1.07 11.14
CA ASP A 62 -14.46 -2.30 11.04
C ASP A 62 -13.75 -3.45 11.78
N ARG A 63 -14.46 -4.13 12.70
CA ARG A 63 -13.88 -5.25 13.48
C ARG A 63 -13.32 -6.35 12.58
N ARG A 64 -13.91 -6.60 11.40
CA ARG A 64 -13.44 -7.65 10.49
C ARG A 64 -12.03 -7.40 9.96
N VAL A 65 -11.60 -6.15 9.85
CA VAL A 65 -10.20 -5.83 9.48
C VAL A 65 -9.27 -6.18 10.64
N ALA A 66 -9.64 -5.86 11.87
CA ALA A 66 -8.88 -6.27 13.05
C ALA A 66 -8.84 -7.79 13.22
N ASP A 67 -9.96 -8.48 12.99
CA ASP A 67 -10.04 -9.94 13.04
C ASP A 67 -9.13 -10.58 11.96
N ALA A 68 -9.10 -10.01 10.75
CA ALA A 68 -8.19 -10.45 9.69
C ALA A 68 -6.72 -10.27 10.10
N ILE A 69 -6.36 -9.13 10.70
CA ILE A 69 -5.00 -8.87 11.22
C ILE A 69 -4.60 -9.93 12.26
N GLN A 70 -5.51 -10.22 13.18
CA GLN A 70 -5.26 -11.16 14.28
C GLN A 70 -5.29 -12.63 13.86
N SER A 71 -5.76 -12.93 12.64
CA SER A 71 -5.78 -14.29 12.10
C SER A 71 -4.42 -14.78 11.58
N GLY A 72 -3.46 -13.86 11.38
CA GLY A 72 -2.11 -14.18 10.95
C GLY A 72 -1.28 -14.86 12.06
N PRO A 73 -0.19 -15.56 11.71
CA PRO A 73 0.69 -16.23 12.68
C PRO A 73 1.24 -15.35 13.81
N GLN A 74 1.58 -14.10 13.52
CA GLN A 74 2.03 -13.10 14.49
C GLN A 74 0.87 -12.27 15.06
N GLY A 75 -0.32 -12.36 14.45
CA GLY A 75 -1.52 -11.62 14.80
C GLY A 75 -1.36 -10.10 14.67
N ARG A 76 -0.41 -9.64 13.84
CA ARG A 76 -0.04 -8.23 13.73
C ARG A 76 0.58 -7.88 12.39
N ILE A 77 0.33 -6.65 11.95
CA ILE A 77 0.86 -6.10 10.70
C ILE A 77 1.51 -4.75 10.95
N ALA A 78 2.47 -4.36 10.10
CA ALA A 78 2.97 -2.99 10.01
C ALA A 78 2.28 -2.28 8.84
N VAL A 79 1.67 -1.12 9.10
CA VAL A 79 0.94 -0.34 8.08
C VAL A 79 1.47 1.08 8.01
N THR A 80 1.59 1.61 6.80
CA THR A 80 1.83 3.03 6.54
C THR A 80 0.84 3.55 5.50
N TYR A 81 0.53 4.84 5.58
CA TYR A 81 -0.36 5.51 4.64
C TYR A 81 0.41 6.62 3.92
N VAL A 82 0.45 6.55 2.59
CA VAL A 82 1.19 7.48 1.74
C VAL A 82 0.24 8.10 0.73
N GLU A 83 0.22 9.42 0.66
CA GLU A 83 -0.41 10.16 -0.43
C GLU A 83 0.62 10.42 -1.53
N TRP A 84 0.23 10.20 -2.78
CA TRP A 84 1.13 10.38 -3.92
C TRP A 84 0.44 11.04 -5.10
N SER A 85 1.24 11.68 -5.97
CA SER A 85 0.77 12.20 -7.27
C SER A 85 1.92 12.19 -8.28
N GLY A 86 2.38 13.34 -8.78
CA GLY A 86 3.54 13.51 -9.63
C GLY A 86 4.84 13.01 -9.00
N ALA A 87 5.90 12.91 -9.82
CA ALA A 87 7.17 12.29 -9.45
C ALA A 87 7.91 12.96 -8.27
N ASP A 88 7.51 14.18 -7.92
CA ASP A 88 8.04 15.01 -6.84
C ASP A 88 7.17 14.98 -5.56
N HIS A 89 6.08 14.21 -5.55
CA HIS A 89 5.11 14.22 -4.45
C HIS A 89 4.73 12.81 -3.97
N GLN A 90 5.47 12.33 -2.97
CA GLN A 90 5.16 11.12 -2.20
C GLN A 90 5.25 11.45 -0.72
N HIS A 91 4.10 11.75 -0.12
CA HIS A 91 3.98 12.23 1.25
C HIS A 91 3.51 11.11 2.19
N VAL A 92 4.38 10.71 3.12
CA VAL A 92 4.00 9.78 4.20
C VAL A 92 3.09 10.53 5.17
N VAL A 93 1.80 10.23 5.13
CA VAL A 93 0.78 10.86 5.99
C VAL A 93 0.78 10.23 7.36
N LEU A 94 0.82 8.89 7.42
CA LEU A 94 1.07 8.15 8.66
C LEU A 94 2.32 7.29 8.48
N PRO A 95 3.35 7.45 9.33
CA PRO A 95 4.51 6.58 9.31
C PRO A 95 4.12 5.13 9.66
N TRP A 96 5.06 4.20 9.50
CA TRP A 96 4.85 2.80 9.87
C TRP A 96 4.33 2.65 11.30
N ARG A 97 3.25 1.89 11.46
CA ARG A 97 2.63 1.58 12.75
C ARG A 97 2.26 0.11 12.80
N VAL A 98 2.59 -0.53 13.91
CA VAL A 98 2.12 -1.89 14.19
C VAL A 98 0.68 -1.85 14.65
N ILE A 99 -0.15 -2.71 14.05
CA ILE A 99 -1.53 -2.95 14.45
C ILE A 99 -1.65 -4.44 14.79
N SER A 100 -1.98 -4.74 16.04
CA SER A 100 -2.23 -6.10 16.55
C SER A 100 -3.58 -6.23 17.29
N SER A 101 -4.37 -5.15 17.31
CA SER A 101 -5.65 -5.11 18.01
C SER A 101 -6.63 -4.14 17.38
N HIS A 102 -7.92 -4.35 17.64
CA HIS A 102 -8.96 -3.43 17.23
C HIS A 102 -8.77 -2.01 17.79
N LYS A 103 -8.29 -1.89 19.04
CA LYS A 103 -7.99 -0.59 19.66
C LYS A 103 -6.92 0.19 18.87
N GLN A 104 -5.86 -0.48 18.43
CA GLN A 104 -4.82 0.14 17.61
C GLN A 104 -5.33 0.47 16.19
N ALA A 105 -6.19 -0.37 15.61
CA ALA A 105 -6.82 -0.07 14.33
C ALA A 105 -7.72 1.19 14.42
N LEU A 106 -8.47 1.34 15.51
CA LEU A 106 -9.25 2.56 15.79
C LEU A 106 -8.36 3.79 15.97
N ALA A 107 -7.23 3.66 16.66
CA ALA A 107 -6.27 4.76 16.81
C ALA A 107 -5.65 5.16 15.46
N PHE A 108 -5.26 4.19 14.63
CA PHE A 108 -4.80 4.45 13.26
C PHE A 108 -5.87 5.18 12.45
N ALA A 109 -7.12 4.74 12.52
CA ALA A 109 -8.24 5.37 11.81
C ALA A 109 -8.50 6.81 12.26
N LYS A 110 -8.46 7.07 13.57
CA LYS A 110 -8.63 8.42 14.14
C LYS A 110 -7.53 9.35 13.65
N ASP A 111 -6.27 8.95 13.80
CA ASP A 111 -5.14 9.77 13.40
C ASP A 111 -5.14 10.03 11.90
N LEU A 112 -5.62 9.06 11.10
CA LEU A 112 -5.78 9.19 9.65
C LEU A 112 -6.87 10.20 9.26
N GLU A 113 -7.96 10.26 10.02
CA GLU A 113 -9.12 11.15 9.81
C GLU A 113 -8.76 12.61 10.08
N GLU A 114 -7.82 12.86 10.99
CA GLU A 114 -7.36 14.20 11.39
C GLU A 114 -6.38 14.83 10.38
N GLN A 115 -5.87 14.05 9.42
CA GLN A 115 -4.89 14.54 8.43
C GLN A 115 -5.54 15.33 7.31
N THR A 116 -4.85 16.38 6.86
CA THR A 116 -5.25 17.16 5.69
C THR A 116 -4.64 16.59 4.42
N THR A 117 -5.45 16.44 3.36
CA THR A 117 -4.97 16.05 2.03
C THR A 117 -4.66 17.28 1.18
N LYS A 118 -3.52 17.27 0.47
CA LYS A 118 -3.17 18.31 -0.51
C LYS A 118 -3.13 17.74 -1.92
N ARG A 119 -3.99 18.30 -2.79
CA ARG A 119 -4.02 17.92 -4.21
C ARG A 119 -2.84 18.51 -4.96
N THR A 120 -2.27 17.70 -5.83
CA THR A 120 -1.07 18.05 -6.61
C THR A 120 -1.21 17.56 -8.05
N ARG A 121 -0.35 18.00 -8.96
CA ARG A 121 -0.50 17.70 -10.39
C ARG A 121 0.17 16.37 -10.75
N ARG A 122 -0.25 15.80 -11.89
CA ARG A 122 0.30 14.56 -12.48
C ARG A 122 0.08 13.32 -11.60
N THR A 123 0.36 12.17 -12.21
CA THR A 123 0.14 10.84 -11.66
C THR A 123 1.39 10.01 -11.97
N SER A 124 2.17 9.70 -10.95
CA SER A 124 3.47 9.03 -11.05
C SER A 124 3.47 7.78 -10.18
N ILE A 125 2.77 6.74 -10.65
CA ILE A 125 2.76 5.42 -10.02
C ILE A 125 4.20 4.91 -9.89
N SER A 126 5.03 5.08 -10.92
CA SER A 126 6.45 4.68 -10.91
C SER A 126 7.23 5.29 -9.74
N ALA A 127 7.09 6.60 -9.50
CA ALA A 127 7.77 7.26 -8.39
C ALA A 127 7.25 6.79 -7.02
N MET A 128 5.94 6.52 -6.91
CA MET A 128 5.38 5.91 -5.69
C MET A 128 5.95 4.51 -5.44
N LEU A 129 6.08 3.67 -6.48
CA LEU A 129 6.69 2.35 -6.38
C LEU A 129 8.17 2.41 -5.96
N HIS A 130 8.96 3.32 -6.54
CA HIS A 130 10.35 3.53 -6.10
C HIS A 130 10.44 4.03 -4.65
N LYS A 131 9.52 4.91 -4.22
CA LYS A 131 9.44 5.35 -2.82
C LYS A 131 9.11 4.18 -1.89
N ALA A 132 8.19 3.32 -2.29
CA ALA A 132 7.79 2.13 -1.54
C ALA A 132 8.96 1.16 -1.32
N SER A 133 9.77 0.88 -2.36
CA SER A 133 10.99 0.06 -2.22
C SER A 133 11.91 0.59 -1.11
N LYS A 134 12.17 1.91 -1.11
CA LYS A 134 12.97 2.56 -0.05
C LYS A 134 12.32 2.45 1.33
N MET A 135 10.99 2.55 1.41
CA MET A 135 10.24 2.48 2.68
C MET A 135 10.24 1.10 3.31
N PHE A 136 10.21 0.02 2.50
CA PHE A 136 10.40 -1.34 3.01
C PHE A 136 11.82 -1.53 3.53
N ASN A 137 12.84 -1.07 2.78
CA ASN A 137 14.23 -1.22 3.20
C ASN A 137 14.58 -0.45 4.48
N SER A 138 13.81 0.58 4.83
CA SER A 138 14.00 1.39 6.04
C SER A 138 12.90 1.21 7.08
N SER A 139 12.08 0.16 6.99
CA SER A 139 10.92 -0.01 7.87
C SER A 139 11.31 -0.42 9.30
N GLY A 140 12.38 -1.21 9.42
CA GLY A 140 12.81 -1.83 10.67
C GLY A 140 12.00 -3.08 11.07
N TYR A 141 11.08 -3.54 10.22
CA TYR A 141 10.27 -4.75 10.45
C TYR A 141 10.77 -5.91 9.60
N ASP A 142 10.60 -7.12 10.12
CA ASP A 142 10.80 -8.37 9.37
C ASP A 142 9.42 -8.96 9.07
N ALA A 143 9.08 -9.13 7.81
CA ALA A 143 7.71 -9.48 7.42
C ALA A 143 7.66 -10.68 6.49
N LEU A 144 6.68 -11.55 6.75
CA LEU A 144 6.42 -12.71 5.89
C LEU A 144 5.98 -12.28 4.48
N ARG A 145 5.30 -11.13 4.37
CA ARG A 145 4.83 -10.56 3.12
C ARG A 145 5.03 -9.05 3.11
N ARG A 146 5.34 -8.52 1.93
CA ARG A 146 5.44 -7.08 1.66
C ARG A 146 4.48 -6.73 0.54
N VAL A 147 3.55 -5.83 0.83
CA VAL A 147 2.47 -5.47 -0.10
C VAL A 147 2.36 -3.97 -0.26
N ILE A 148 2.18 -3.55 -1.51
CA ILE A 148 1.77 -2.19 -1.85
C ILE A 148 0.34 -2.25 -2.39
N ASP A 149 -0.58 -1.53 -1.76
CA ASP A 149 -1.93 -1.32 -2.27
C ASP A 149 -2.00 0.04 -2.99
N VAL A 150 -1.98 0.01 -4.32
CA VAL A 150 -2.00 1.22 -5.16
C VAL A 150 -3.45 1.58 -5.50
N SER A 151 -3.91 2.72 -5.02
CA SER A 151 -5.21 3.31 -5.34
C SER A 151 -5.04 4.57 -6.19
N GLY A 152 -5.79 4.69 -7.29
CA GLY A 152 -5.75 5.87 -8.17
C GLY A 152 -6.77 5.85 -9.30
N ASP A 153 -6.97 7.00 -9.94
CA ASP A 153 -8.00 7.20 -10.98
C ASP A 153 -7.45 7.41 -12.40
N GLY A 154 -6.17 7.13 -12.63
CA GLY A 154 -5.56 7.31 -13.94
C GLY A 154 -4.25 6.57 -14.15
N PRO A 155 -3.77 6.53 -15.41
CA PRO A 155 -2.52 5.88 -15.75
C PRO A 155 -1.30 6.69 -15.30
N ASN A 156 -0.14 6.03 -15.25
CA ASN A 156 1.14 6.70 -15.02
C ASN A 156 1.44 7.67 -16.18
N ASN A 157 1.52 8.96 -15.87
CA ASN A 157 1.71 10.05 -16.84
C ASN A 157 2.94 10.92 -16.57
N SER A 158 3.72 10.57 -15.54
CA SER A 158 4.99 11.21 -15.22
C SER A 158 5.94 10.24 -14.53
N GLY A 159 7.21 10.61 -14.43
CA GLY A 159 8.25 9.74 -13.90
C GLY A 159 8.73 8.69 -14.91
N ALA A 160 9.29 7.59 -14.41
CA ALA A 160 9.78 6.48 -15.21
C ALA A 160 8.63 5.63 -15.76
N LEU A 161 8.96 4.60 -16.55
CA LEU A 161 7.99 3.60 -16.99
C LEU A 161 7.48 2.84 -15.76
N VAL A 162 6.15 2.68 -15.66
CA VAL A 162 5.54 1.98 -14.51
C VAL A 162 5.98 0.51 -14.45
N GLU A 163 6.16 -0.13 -15.61
CA GLU A 163 6.55 -1.54 -15.69
C GLU A 163 7.95 -1.77 -15.13
N GLN A 164 8.91 -0.86 -15.38
CA GLN A 164 10.25 -0.96 -14.81
C GLN A 164 10.21 -0.91 -13.28
N ALA A 165 9.52 0.10 -12.73
CA ALA A 165 9.37 0.25 -11.29
C ALA A 165 8.60 -0.92 -10.63
N ARG A 166 7.62 -1.49 -11.35
CA ARG A 166 6.89 -2.69 -10.93
C ARG A 166 7.84 -3.87 -10.87
N ASP A 167 8.49 -4.19 -11.97
CA ASP A 167 9.29 -5.40 -12.13
C ASP A 167 10.45 -5.44 -11.12
N GLU A 168 11.10 -4.30 -10.86
CA GLU A 168 12.12 -4.15 -9.80
C GLU A 168 11.61 -4.54 -8.40
N LEU A 169 10.35 -4.22 -8.07
CA LEU A 169 9.73 -4.60 -6.80
C LEU A 169 9.34 -6.08 -6.76
N LEU A 170 8.88 -6.63 -7.88
CA LEU A 170 8.51 -8.04 -7.96
C LEU A 170 9.74 -8.93 -7.76
N GLU A 171 10.89 -8.54 -8.31
CA GLU A 171 12.18 -9.22 -8.08
C GLU A 171 12.59 -9.22 -6.60
N GLN A 172 12.13 -8.24 -5.83
CA GLN A 172 12.33 -8.16 -4.37
C GLN A 172 11.28 -8.96 -3.59
N GLY A 173 10.38 -9.70 -4.25
CA GLY A 173 9.31 -10.45 -3.62
C GLY A 173 8.17 -9.58 -3.06
N VAL A 174 8.09 -8.32 -3.48
CA VAL A 174 6.98 -7.43 -3.11
C VAL A 174 5.77 -7.73 -4.01
N VAL A 175 4.60 -7.81 -3.41
CA VAL A 175 3.32 -7.92 -4.12
C VAL A 175 2.72 -6.53 -4.30
N ILE A 176 2.23 -6.23 -5.50
CA ILE A 176 1.57 -4.97 -5.83
C ILE A 176 0.13 -5.27 -6.18
N ASN A 177 -0.80 -4.70 -5.43
CA ASN A 177 -2.24 -4.84 -5.64
C ASN A 177 -2.87 -3.51 -6.03
N GLY A 178 -4.06 -3.57 -6.64
CA GLY A 178 -4.68 -2.42 -7.29
C GLY A 178 -6.07 -2.08 -6.78
N LEU A 179 -6.34 -0.80 -6.56
CA LEU A 179 -7.67 -0.25 -6.33
C LEU A 179 -7.96 0.84 -7.39
N PRO A 180 -8.15 0.46 -8.67
CA PRO A 180 -8.46 1.43 -9.72
C PRO A 180 -9.82 2.09 -9.45
N ILE A 181 -9.82 3.42 -9.38
CA ILE A 181 -11.01 4.23 -9.19
C ILE A 181 -11.57 4.54 -10.58
N MET A 182 -12.64 3.83 -10.93
CA MET A 182 -13.25 3.94 -12.25
C MET A 182 -14.05 5.24 -12.33
N SER A 183 -14.00 5.89 -13.49
CA SER A 183 -14.83 7.05 -13.79
C SER A 183 -16.30 6.66 -13.74
N ASP A 184 -17.13 7.49 -13.11
CA ASP A 184 -18.58 7.28 -13.09
C ASP A 184 -19.14 7.70 -14.45
N PRO A 185 -20.02 6.92 -15.11
CA PRO A 185 -20.71 7.37 -16.32
C PRO A 185 -21.48 8.68 -16.13
N ALA A 186 -21.85 9.03 -14.89
CA ALA A 186 -22.48 10.30 -14.55
C ALA A 186 -21.48 11.46 -14.34
N ASP A 187 -20.17 11.18 -14.22
CA ASP A 187 -19.15 12.21 -14.22
C ASP A 187 -18.87 12.63 -15.68
N MET A 188 -18.72 13.94 -15.92
CA MET A 188 -18.20 14.41 -17.21
C MET A 188 -16.85 13.72 -17.46
N PRO A 189 -16.63 13.06 -18.61
CA PRO A 189 -15.36 12.40 -18.89
C PRO A 189 -14.23 13.40 -18.70
N GLY A 190 -13.41 13.17 -17.67
CA GLY A 190 -12.20 13.93 -17.46
C GLY A 190 -11.25 13.67 -18.62
N TYR A 191 -10.47 14.69 -19.01
CA TYR A 191 -9.43 14.55 -20.04
C TYR A 191 -8.43 13.40 -19.79
N TYR A 192 -8.36 12.91 -18.54
CA TYR A 192 -7.45 11.85 -18.09
C TYR A 192 -8.17 10.52 -17.77
N ASP A 193 -9.49 10.45 -17.97
CA ASP A 193 -10.26 9.22 -17.71
C ASP A 193 -9.92 8.15 -18.74
N LEU A 194 -9.45 6.99 -18.26
CA LEU A 194 -9.20 5.83 -19.09
C LEU A 194 -10.35 4.83 -18.91
N ALA A 195 -11.15 4.61 -19.95
CA ALA A 195 -12.34 3.75 -19.88
C ALA A 195 -12.04 2.34 -19.33
N ASN A 196 -10.87 1.80 -19.65
CA ASN A 196 -10.40 0.47 -19.19
C ASN A 196 -9.23 0.61 -18.20
N LEU A 197 -9.32 1.54 -17.24
CA LEU A 197 -8.28 1.76 -16.22
C LEU A 197 -7.97 0.48 -15.43
N ASP A 198 -8.98 -0.34 -15.18
CA ASP A 198 -8.86 -1.63 -14.54
C ASP A 198 -7.94 -2.59 -15.31
N MET A 199 -8.05 -2.63 -16.65
CA MET A 199 -7.12 -3.39 -17.51
C MET A 199 -5.71 -2.81 -17.47
N TYR A 200 -5.57 -1.48 -17.40
CA TYR A 200 -4.25 -0.86 -17.22
C TYR A 200 -3.62 -1.26 -15.88
N TYR A 201 -4.40 -1.28 -14.78
CA TYR A 201 -3.90 -1.74 -13.49
C TYR A 201 -3.48 -3.21 -13.55
N ARG A 202 -4.32 -4.06 -14.14
CA ARG A 202 -4.04 -5.49 -14.36
C ARG A 202 -2.72 -5.73 -15.08
N ASP A 203 -2.50 -5.04 -16.19
CA ASP A 203 -1.39 -5.35 -17.11
C ASP A 203 -0.11 -4.59 -16.80
N CYS A 204 -0.22 -3.40 -16.19
CA CYS A 204 0.90 -2.45 -16.07
C CYS A 204 1.29 -2.13 -14.62
N VAL A 205 0.39 -2.28 -13.64
CA VAL A 205 0.63 -1.81 -12.26
C VAL A 205 0.81 -2.95 -11.28
N ILE A 206 -0.13 -3.90 -11.25
CA ILE A 206 -0.12 -4.98 -10.26
C ILE A 206 0.85 -6.09 -10.66
N GLY A 207 1.27 -6.90 -9.69
CA GLY A 207 2.17 -8.01 -9.93
C GLY A 207 2.60 -8.72 -8.65
N GLY A 208 3.29 -9.84 -8.81
CA GLY A 208 3.74 -10.69 -7.71
C GLY A 208 2.75 -11.83 -7.40
N PRO A 209 3.17 -12.82 -6.61
CA PRO A 209 2.35 -13.98 -6.29
C PRO A 209 1.02 -13.56 -5.68
N GLY A 210 -0.07 -14.02 -6.28
CA GLY A 210 -1.41 -13.78 -5.77
C GLY A 210 -1.92 -12.35 -5.83
N SER A 211 -1.29 -11.52 -6.68
CA SER A 211 -1.74 -10.16 -6.87
C SER A 211 -3.15 -10.07 -7.45
N PHE A 212 -3.84 -8.99 -7.14
CA PHE A 212 -5.20 -8.75 -7.57
C PHE A 212 -5.54 -7.26 -7.60
N TYR A 213 -6.70 -6.96 -8.18
CA TYR A 213 -7.27 -5.62 -8.13
C TYR A 213 -8.77 -5.66 -7.86
N ILE A 214 -9.28 -4.58 -7.27
CA ILE A 214 -10.72 -4.35 -7.04
C ILE A 214 -11.09 -3.01 -7.65
N PRO A 215 -11.77 -2.99 -8.80
CA PRO A 215 -12.28 -1.75 -9.38
C PRO A 215 -13.34 -1.11 -8.48
N VAL A 216 -13.18 0.18 -8.21
CA VAL A 216 -14.17 0.97 -7.49
C VAL A 216 -15.02 1.72 -8.50
N THR A 217 -16.23 1.22 -8.71
CA THR A 217 -17.23 1.88 -9.56
C THR A 217 -18.25 2.60 -8.68
N GLY A 218 -18.39 3.90 -8.88
CA GLY A 218 -19.42 4.69 -8.23
C GLY A 218 -19.17 4.98 -6.74
N MET A 219 -19.64 6.14 -6.33
CA MET A 219 -19.25 6.78 -5.06
C MET A 219 -19.70 6.01 -3.80
N LYS A 220 -20.80 5.26 -3.89
CA LYS A 220 -21.37 4.51 -2.76
C LYS A 220 -20.57 3.27 -2.39
N ASN A 221 -19.69 2.81 -3.29
CA ASN A 221 -19.00 1.53 -3.14
C ASN A 221 -17.60 1.64 -2.53
N PHE A 222 -17.03 2.85 -2.40
CA PHE A 222 -15.66 3.08 -1.89
C PHE A 222 -15.37 2.38 -0.57
N ALA A 223 -16.16 2.66 0.48
CA ALA A 223 -15.92 2.09 1.80
C ALA A 223 -16.05 0.55 1.80
N LYS A 224 -17.00 0.02 1.03
CA LYS A 224 -17.19 -1.43 0.90
C LYS A 224 -16.01 -2.08 0.17
N ALA A 225 -15.57 -1.48 -0.94
CA ALA A 225 -14.46 -1.98 -1.76
C ALA A 225 -13.14 -1.92 -0.99
N ILE A 226 -12.81 -0.78 -0.36
CA ILE A 226 -11.59 -0.62 0.45
C ILE A 226 -11.57 -1.63 1.60
N ARG A 227 -12.67 -1.76 2.37
CA ARG A 227 -12.73 -2.74 3.46
C ARG A 227 -12.50 -4.16 2.95
N MET A 228 -13.18 -4.55 1.88
CA MET A 228 -13.02 -5.90 1.32
C MET A 228 -11.59 -6.12 0.85
N LYS A 229 -11.01 -5.11 0.19
CA LYS A 229 -9.63 -5.16 -0.27
C LYS A 229 -8.69 -5.38 0.91
N LEU A 230 -8.74 -4.54 1.94
CA LEU A 230 -7.90 -4.71 3.13
C LEU A 230 -8.04 -6.10 3.77
N ILE A 231 -9.26 -6.66 3.84
CA ILE A 231 -9.44 -8.01 4.37
C ILE A 231 -8.71 -9.05 3.50
N LEU A 232 -8.84 -8.96 2.17
CA LEU A 232 -8.16 -9.89 1.25
C LEU A 232 -6.64 -9.74 1.31
N GLU A 233 -6.13 -8.50 1.38
CA GLU A 233 -4.70 -8.20 1.53
C GLU A 233 -4.12 -8.84 2.80
N ILE A 234 -4.79 -8.58 3.92
CA ILE A 234 -4.30 -8.94 5.25
C ILE A 234 -4.39 -10.44 5.47
N ALA A 235 -5.52 -11.05 5.14
CA ALA A 235 -5.76 -12.47 5.38
C ALA A 235 -5.07 -13.40 4.35
N ASP A 236 -4.27 -12.84 3.43
CA ASP A 236 -3.60 -13.58 2.34
C ASP A 236 -4.58 -14.46 1.55
N LEU A 237 -5.80 -13.95 1.37
CA LEU A 237 -6.86 -14.67 0.66
C LEU A 237 -6.66 -14.48 -0.84
N THR A 238 -5.51 -14.87 -1.36
CA THR A 238 -5.38 -15.09 -2.79
C THR A 238 -6.31 -16.25 -3.15
N PRO A 239 -7.29 -16.05 -4.04
CA PRO A 239 -8.35 -17.03 -4.21
C PRO A 239 -7.95 -18.14 -5.19
N PRO A 240 -7.76 -19.34 -4.64
CA PRO A 240 -8.56 -20.46 -5.14
C PRO A 240 -9.63 -20.92 -4.15
N ARG A 241 -9.74 -20.35 -2.95
CA ARG A 241 -10.46 -21.02 -1.83
C ARG A 241 -11.84 -20.48 -1.43
N GLN A 242 -12.28 -19.30 -1.88
CA GLN A 242 -13.64 -18.79 -1.56
C GLN A 242 -14.28 -17.93 -2.66
N GLN A 243 -14.96 -18.56 -3.63
CA GLN A 243 -15.65 -17.88 -4.75
C GLN A 243 -16.77 -16.91 -4.33
N LYS A 244 -17.39 -17.10 -3.16
CA LYS A 244 -18.61 -16.37 -2.76
C LYS A 244 -18.35 -14.92 -2.29
N LEU A 245 -17.17 -14.62 -1.74
CA LEU A 245 -16.80 -13.26 -1.32
C LEU A 245 -16.31 -12.42 -2.51
N LEU A 246 -15.63 -13.05 -3.47
CA LEU A 246 -15.04 -12.43 -4.66
C LEU A 246 -16.11 -11.88 -5.61
N HIS A 247 -17.19 -12.64 -5.82
CA HIS A 247 -18.28 -12.21 -6.70
C HIS A 247 -19.05 -11.00 -6.15
N ARG A 248 -19.04 -10.80 -4.82
CA ARG A 248 -19.63 -9.63 -4.15
C ARG A 248 -18.74 -8.39 -4.17
N ALA A 249 -17.48 -8.56 -4.58
CA ALA A 249 -16.42 -7.56 -4.48
C ALA A 249 -15.95 -7.01 -5.82
N ASN A 250 -16.51 -7.47 -6.95
CA ASN A 250 -15.95 -7.22 -8.29
C ASN A 250 -14.46 -7.59 -8.38
N TYR A 251 -14.03 -8.62 -7.64
CA TYR A 251 -12.65 -9.11 -7.68
C TYR A 251 -12.34 -9.64 -9.09
N VAL A 252 -11.17 -9.27 -9.61
CA VAL A 252 -10.68 -9.78 -10.90
C VAL A 252 -9.26 -10.33 -10.71
N PRO A 253 -9.04 -11.65 -10.89
CA PRO A 253 -7.69 -12.20 -10.93
C PRO A 253 -6.99 -11.77 -12.24
N PRO A 254 -5.65 -11.67 -12.27
CA PRO A 254 -4.92 -11.50 -13.52
C PRO A 254 -5.26 -12.64 -14.50
N SER A 255 -5.81 -12.32 -15.68
CA SER A 255 -6.15 -13.28 -16.74
C SER A 255 -5.10 -13.28 -17.87
N THR A 256 -4.86 -14.41 -18.53
CA THR A 256 -3.91 -14.56 -19.65
C THR A 256 -4.45 -14.10 -21.02
N GLY A 257 -5.45 -13.22 -21.07
CA GLY A 257 -6.13 -12.80 -22.30
C GLY A 257 -5.25 -12.04 -23.31
N ASN A 258 -5.52 -12.21 -24.60
CA ASN A 258 -4.72 -11.77 -25.75
C ASN A 258 -4.66 -10.24 -26.01
N HIS A 259 -5.29 -9.40 -25.18
CA HIS A 259 -5.27 -7.95 -25.31
C HIS A 259 -4.69 -7.31 -24.04
N ARG A 260 -3.39 -7.01 -24.09
CA ARG A 260 -2.70 -6.22 -23.06
C ARG A 260 -2.96 -4.73 -23.25
N ALA A 261 -3.18 -4.02 -22.14
CA ALA A 261 -3.23 -2.57 -22.11
C ALA A 261 -1.89 -1.96 -22.53
N ASN A 262 -1.92 -0.78 -23.16
CA ASN A 262 -0.72 -0.02 -23.47
C ASN A 262 -0.22 0.73 -22.23
N CYS A 263 0.88 0.28 -21.63
CA CYS A 263 1.44 0.87 -20.41
C CYS A 263 2.03 2.29 -20.61
N LEU A 264 2.10 2.77 -21.85
CA LEU A 264 2.49 4.14 -22.19
C LEU A 264 1.30 5.09 -22.36
N THR A 265 0.05 4.61 -22.20
CA THR A 265 -1.18 5.40 -22.45
C THR A 265 -1.17 6.76 -21.74
N GLY A 266 -0.72 6.81 -20.47
CA GLY A 266 -0.63 8.06 -19.72
C GLY A 266 0.48 9.01 -20.20
N GLN A 267 1.55 8.49 -20.80
CA GLN A 267 2.66 9.32 -21.31
C GLN A 267 2.31 10.02 -22.63
N TYR A 268 1.48 9.39 -23.46
CA TYR A 268 1.00 10.00 -24.70
C TYR A 268 0.01 11.13 -24.44
N ALA A 269 -0.82 11.01 -23.40
CA ALA A 269 -1.80 12.04 -23.02
C ALA A 269 -1.17 13.38 -22.54
N VAL A 270 0.14 13.40 -22.25
CA VAL A 270 0.86 14.60 -21.78
C VAL A 270 1.62 15.30 -22.91
N ARG A 271 1.84 14.65 -24.06
CA ARG A 271 2.52 15.29 -25.20
C ARG A 271 1.53 16.17 -25.95
N PRO A 272 1.80 17.49 -26.14
CA PRO A 272 0.99 18.28 -27.04
C PRO A 272 1.18 17.71 -28.45
N THR A 273 0.10 17.22 -29.05
CA THR A 273 0.05 16.97 -30.49
C THR A 273 0.17 18.32 -31.19
N LYS A 274 1.39 18.78 -31.48
CA LYS A 274 1.56 19.78 -32.55
C LYS A 274 1.23 19.07 -33.86
N PRO A 275 0.23 19.52 -34.64
CA PRO A 275 0.16 19.10 -36.02
C PRO A 275 1.40 19.66 -36.73
N SER A 276 2.25 18.81 -37.29
CA SER A 276 3.19 19.27 -38.30
C SER A 276 2.38 19.55 -39.55
N VAL A 277 1.97 20.81 -39.71
CA VAL A 277 1.54 21.31 -41.00
C VAL A 277 2.81 21.50 -41.83
N ARG A 278 2.99 20.67 -42.86
CA ARG A 278 3.74 21.02 -44.06
C ARG A 278 2.72 21.28 -45.16
#